data_AF-A0A2N5YLY8-F1
#
_entry.id   AF-A0A2N5YLY8-F1
#
_cell.length_a   1.000
_cell.length_b   1.000
_cell.length_c   1.000
_cell.angle_alpha   90.00
_cell.angle_beta   90.00
_cell.angle_gamma   90.00
#
_symmetry.space_group_name_H-M   'P 1'
#
loop_
_entity.id
_entity.type
_entity.pdbx_description
1 polymer ?
#
loop_
_entity_poly.entity_id
_entity_poly.type
_entity_poly.pdbx_seq_one_letter_code
_entity_poly.pdbx_strand_id
1 'polypeptide(L)'
;MQFNMRALFFLIITFAGGCTFAQSLKDSTVNIPFLSGTYSVQFPGGDLADRFGVNSNIGASFGLKLKSNWYLGAECVYLFGNNLREDNIFDSITSSEGELITRYGDFASTAVSERGFYASL
;
A
#
# COMPACT_ATOMS: atom_id res chain seq x y z
N MET A 1 9.35 -1.52 30.92
CA MET A 1 7.93 -1.93 30.81
C MET A 1 7.91 -3.42 30.48
N GLN A 2 7.76 -4.29 31.48
CA GLN A 2 7.80 -5.75 31.28
C GLN A 2 6.38 -6.26 31.05
N PHE A 3 6.10 -6.77 29.84
CA PHE A 3 4.80 -7.37 29.52
C PHE A 3 4.69 -8.75 30.18
N ASN A 4 3.65 -8.94 31.00
CA ASN A 4 3.39 -10.22 31.67
C ASN A 4 2.92 -11.27 30.65
N MET A 5 3.81 -12.23 30.35
CA MET A 5 3.59 -13.31 29.36
C MET A 5 2.31 -14.12 29.57
N ARG A 6 1.80 -14.18 30.81
CA ARG A 6 0.52 -14.84 31.16
C ARG A 6 -0.70 -14.06 30.68
N ALA A 7 -0.65 -12.72 30.73
CA ALA A 7 -1.74 -11.87 30.26
C ALA A 7 -1.86 -11.91 28.73
N LEU A 8 -0.72 -12.00 28.03
CA LEU A 8 -0.68 -12.18 26.58
C LEU A 8 -1.31 -13.52 26.16
N PHE A 9 -1.06 -14.58 26.92
CA PHE A 9 -1.64 -15.91 26.66
C PHE A 9 -3.17 -15.94 26.84
N PHE A 10 -3.68 -15.27 27.88
CA PHE A 10 -5.12 -15.12 28.10
C PHE A 10 -5.82 -14.28 27.03
N LEU A 11 -5.14 -13.23 26.52
CA LEU A 11 -5.67 -12.40 25.43
C LEU A 11 -5.82 -13.21 24.13
N ILE A 12 -4.84 -14.06 23.81
CA ILE A 12 -4.85 -14.93 22.62
C ILE A 12 -5.98 -15.96 22.68
N ILE A 13 -6.20 -16.59 23.83
CA ILE A 13 -7.26 -17.61 24.01
C ILE A 13 -8.66 -17.01 23.87
N THR A 14 -8.87 -15.80 24.41
CA THR A 14 -10.18 -15.13 24.33
C THR A 14 -10.49 -14.68 22.91
N PHE A 15 -9.47 -14.32 22.11
CA PHE A 15 -9.64 -13.98 20.69
C PHE A 15 -9.94 -15.23 19.83
N ALA A 16 -9.40 -16.39 20.19
CA ALA A 16 -9.64 -17.64 19.46
C ALA A 16 -11.06 -18.23 19.64
N GLY A 17 -11.72 -17.93 20.77
CA GLY A 17 -13.06 -18.47 21.08
C GLY A 17 -14.24 -17.71 20.46
N GLY A 18 -14.02 -16.55 19.84
CA GLY A 18 -15.08 -15.63 19.41
C GLY A 18 -15.69 -15.86 18.02
N CYS A 19 -15.19 -16.81 17.23
CA CYS A 19 -15.50 -16.88 15.79
C CYS A 19 -15.90 -18.28 15.32
N THR A 20 -17.03 -18.82 15.78
CA THR A 20 -17.65 -19.99 15.13
C THR A 20 -19.11 -19.73 14.77
N PHE A 21 -19.35 -18.73 13.91
CA PHE A 21 -20.54 -18.72 13.06
C PHE A 21 -20.23 -19.56 11.83
N ALA A 22 -20.42 -20.88 11.93
CA ALA A 22 -20.42 -21.75 10.77
C ALA A 22 -21.69 -21.43 9.95
N GLN A 23 -21.56 -20.57 8.94
CA GLN A 23 -22.66 -20.29 8.02
C GLN A 23 -22.82 -21.49 7.09
N SER A 24 -23.84 -22.31 7.34
CA SER A 24 -24.31 -23.32 6.39
C SER A 24 -24.90 -22.60 5.19
N LEU A 25 -24.07 -22.24 4.22
CA LEU A 25 -24.54 -21.79 2.91
C LEU A 25 -25.33 -22.95 2.30
N LYS A 26 -26.65 -22.80 2.23
CA LYS A 26 -27.52 -23.72 1.49
C LYS A 26 -26.97 -23.78 0.06
N ASP A 27 -26.79 -24.98 -0.46
CA ASP A 27 -26.24 -25.29 -1.80
C ASP A 27 -26.99 -24.53 -2.90
N SER A 28 -26.61 -23.28 -3.10
CA SER A 28 -27.25 -22.32 -3.98
C SER A 28 -26.22 -21.25 -4.27
N THR A 29 -25.90 -21.05 -5.54
CA THR A 29 -25.00 -19.99 -5.95
C THR A 29 -25.66 -18.66 -5.60
N VAL A 30 -25.11 -17.96 -4.61
CA VAL A 30 -25.60 -16.67 -4.12
C VAL A 30 -24.66 -15.55 -4.54
N ASN A 31 -25.20 -14.34 -4.63
CA ASN A 31 -24.37 -13.16 -4.85
C ASN A 31 -23.65 -12.82 -3.54
N ILE A 32 -22.32 -12.75 -3.57
CA ILE A 32 -21.51 -12.48 -2.38
C ILE A 32 -20.67 -11.24 -2.65
N PRO A 33 -21.04 -10.07 -2.10
CA PRO A 33 -20.18 -8.90 -2.07
C PRO A 33 -19.13 -9.06 -0.96
N PHE A 34 -17.92 -8.58 -1.20
CA PHE A 34 -16.87 -8.51 -0.19
C PHE A 34 -15.97 -7.30 -0.39
N LEU A 35 -15.42 -6.82 0.72
CA LEU A 35 -14.46 -5.72 0.79
C LEU A 35 -13.17 -6.25 1.40
N SER A 36 -12.03 -5.91 0.81
CA SER A 36 -10.71 -6.27 1.31
C SER A 36 -9.81 -5.05 1.38
N GLY A 37 -8.91 -5.04 2.35
CA GLY A 37 -7.78 -4.12 2.41
C GLY A 37 -6.49 -4.83 1.97
N THR A 38 -5.60 -4.13 1.29
CA THR A 38 -4.31 -4.66 0.84
C THR A 38 -3.18 -3.78 1.36
N TYR A 39 -2.08 -4.42 1.77
CA TYR A 39 -0.83 -3.75 2.10
C TYR A 39 0.32 -4.61 1.58
N SER A 40 1.23 -4.01 0.82
CA SER A 40 2.36 -4.73 0.24
C SER A 40 3.64 -3.92 0.34
N VAL A 41 4.77 -4.62 0.47
CA VAL A 41 6.12 -4.05 0.34
C VAL A 41 6.67 -4.50 -1.00
N GLN A 42 7.19 -3.58 -1.81
CA GLN A 42 7.70 -3.90 -3.15
C GLN A 42 9.19 -3.57 -3.24
N PHE A 43 9.93 -4.45 -3.91
CA PHE A 43 11.34 -4.28 -4.22
C PHE A 43 11.44 -3.87 -5.69
N PRO A 44 11.94 -2.65 -6.00
CA PRO A 44 12.06 -2.22 -7.38
C PRO A 44 13.09 -3.07 -8.14
N GLY A 45 12.89 -3.22 -9.45
CA GLY A 45 13.77 -3.95 -10.35
C GLY A 45 13.97 -3.20 -11.66
N GLY A 46 15.04 -3.54 -12.39
CA GLY A 46 15.41 -2.83 -13.62
C GLY A 46 15.69 -1.34 -13.38
N ASP A 47 15.25 -0.49 -14.31
CA ASP A 47 15.40 0.98 -14.22
C ASP A 47 14.88 1.56 -12.89
N LEU A 48 13.82 0.96 -12.34
CA LEU A 48 13.22 1.42 -11.10
C LEU A 48 14.15 1.22 -9.90
N ALA A 49 15.05 0.22 -9.93
CA ALA A 49 15.96 -0.07 -8.82
C ALA A 49 17.13 0.91 -8.72
N ASP A 50 17.51 1.51 -9.85
CA ASP A 50 18.54 2.54 -9.93
C ASP A 50 18.01 3.90 -9.45
N ARG A 51 16.69 4.11 -9.55
CA ARG A 51 16.02 5.39 -9.27
C ARG A 51 15.33 5.44 -7.91
N PHE A 52 14.79 4.31 -7.46
CA PHE A 52 14.00 4.19 -6.24
C PHE A 52 14.50 3.05 -5.34
N GLY A 53 14.28 3.21 -4.03
CA GLY A 53 14.48 2.15 -3.04
C GLY A 53 13.23 1.31 -2.80
N VAL A 54 13.26 0.50 -1.73
CA VAL A 54 12.09 -0.28 -1.30
C VAL A 54 10.92 0.64 -0.99
N ASN A 55 9.75 0.30 -1.53
CA ASN A 55 8.52 1.07 -1.35
C ASN A 55 7.40 0.22 -0.74
N SER A 56 6.29 0.87 -0.41
CA SER A 56 5.11 0.22 0.13
C SER A 56 3.86 0.69 -0.59
N ASN A 57 2.82 -0.13 -0.59
CA ASN A 57 1.51 0.26 -1.07
C ASN A 57 0.41 -0.15 -0.08
N ILE A 58 -0.68 0.61 -0.12
CA ILE A 58 -1.89 0.36 0.64
C ILE A 58 -3.10 0.57 -0.27
N GLY A 59 -4.10 -0.29 -0.17
CA GLY A 59 -5.27 -0.21 -1.01
C GLY A 59 -6.49 -0.89 -0.43
N ALA A 60 -7.57 -0.79 -1.20
CA ALA A 60 -8.82 -1.46 -0.94
C ALA A 60 -9.37 -2.04 -2.24
N SER A 61 -10.01 -3.19 -2.12
CA SER A 61 -10.70 -3.84 -3.23
C SER A 61 -12.12 -4.26 -2.85
N PHE A 62 -13.01 -4.10 -3.82
CA PHE A 62 -14.39 -4.54 -3.74
C PHE A 62 -14.60 -5.67 -4.75
N GLY A 63 -15.17 -6.77 -4.28
CA GLY A 63 -15.46 -7.95 -5.10
C GLY A 63 -16.92 -8.32 -5.05
N LEU A 64 -17.46 -8.76 -6.18
CA LEU A 64 -18.80 -9.32 -6.28
C LEU A 64 -18.74 -10.66 -7.00
N LYS A 65 -18.97 -11.74 -6.25
CA LYS A 65 -19.22 -13.06 -6.82
C LYS A 65 -20.70 -13.15 -7.19
N LEU A 66 -21.00 -13.49 -8.45
CA LEU A 66 -22.36 -13.65 -8.97
C LEU A 66 -22.84 -15.10 -8.83
N LYS A 67 -24.18 -15.29 -8.82
CA LYS A 67 -24.82 -16.61 -8.91
C LYS A 67 -24.43 -17.41 -10.16
N SER A 68 -23.94 -16.73 -11.18
CA SER A 68 -23.44 -17.34 -12.42
C SER A 68 -21.99 -17.84 -12.30
N ASN A 69 -21.39 -17.81 -11.10
CA ASN A 69 -19.97 -18.08 -10.84
C ASN A 69 -18.98 -17.10 -11.47
N TRP A 70 -19.47 -15.99 -12.01
CA TRP A 70 -18.62 -14.88 -12.43
C TRP A 70 -18.15 -14.05 -11.23
N TYR A 71 -16.94 -13.51 -11.34
CA TYR A 71 -16.35 -12.61 -10.38
C TYR A 71 -16.10 -11.25 -11.03
N LEU A 72 -16.55 -10.18 -10.38
CA LEU A 72 -16.28 -8.80 -10.76
C LEU A 72 -15.51 -8.15 -9.61
N GLY A 73 -14.36 -7.55 -9.93
CA GLY A 73 -13.52 -6.86 -8.96
C GLY A 73 -13.42 -5.37 -9.29
N ALA A 74 -13.11 -4.57 -8.29
CA ALA A 74 -12.55 -3.24 -8.47
C ALA A 74 -11.51 -3.04 -7.37
N GLU A 75 -10.35 -2.51 -7.71
CA GLU A 75 -9.27 -2.25 -6.77
C GLU A 75 -8.70 -0.84 -6.97
N CYS A 76 -8.38 -0.19 -5.86
CA CYS A 76 -7.67 1.08 -5.81
C CYS A 76 -6.50 0.97 -4.83
N VAL A 77 -5.30 1.30 -5.30
CA VAL A 77 -4.06 1.18 -4.51
C VAL A 77 -3.25 2.46 -4.61
N TYR A 78 -2.71 2.88 -3.47
CA TYR A 78 -1.77 3.99 -3.33
C TYR A 78 -0.37 3.46 -2.99
N LEU A 79 0.63 3.91 -3.74
CA LEU A 79 2.03 3.58 -3.57
C LEU A 79 2.78 4.75 -2.95
N PHE A 80 3.69 4.46 -2.02
CA PHE A 80 4.54 5.44 -1.36
C PHE A 80 5.92 4.88 -0.98
N GLY A 81 6.95 5.70 -1.07
CA GLY A 81 8.32 5.37 -0.70
C GLY A 81 9.16 6.63 -0.45
N ASN A 82 9.97 6.63 0.61
CA ASN A 82 10.80 7.79 0.99
C ASN A 82 12.27 7.63 0.58
N ASN A 83 12.63 6.53 -0.08
CA ASN A 83 13.99 6.26 -0.50
C ASN A 83 14.13 6.52 -2.00
N LEU A 84 14.63 7.70 -2.33
CA LEU A 84 14.96 8.10 -3.69
C LEU A 84 16.47 7.96 -3.88
N ARG A 85 16.88 7.33 -4.98
CA ARG A 85 18.29 7.16 -5.37
C ARG A 85 18.67 8.01 -6.59
N GLU A 86 17.67 8.60 -7.24
CA GLU A 86 17.85 9.50 -8.37
C GLU A 86 18.23 10.90 -7.88
N ASP A 87 19.51 11.26 -8.06
CA ASP A 87 20.08 12.52 -7.57
C ASP A 87 19.95 13.68 -8.59
N ASN A 88 19.67 13.38 -9.85
CA ASN A 88 19.77 14.31 -10.98
C ASN A 88 18.42 14.91 -11.45
N ILE A 89 17.33 14.71 -10.69
CA ILE A 89 15.97 15.16 -11.06
C ILE A 89 15.93 16.68 -11.30
N PHE A 90 16.80 17.43 -10.64
CA PHE A 90 16.80 18.88 -10.66
C PHE A 90 18.02 19.52 -11.32
N ASP A 91 18.90 18.76 -11.98
CA ASP A 91 20.15 19.28 -12.56
C ASP A 91 19.94 20.47 -13.50
N SER A 92 18.79 20.51 -14.19
CA SER A 92 18.45 21.60 -15.12
C SER A 92 18.11 22.94 -14.46
N ILE A 93 17.83 22.95 -13.15
CA ILE A 93 17.40 24.13 -12.37
C ILE A 93 18.23 24.33 -11.10
N THR A 94 19.35 23.62 -11.00
CA THR A 94 20.27 23.66 -9.85
C THR A 94 21.52 24.47 -10.23
N SER A 95 22.02 25.30 -9.31
CA SER A 95 23.27 26.04 -9.49
C SER A 95 24.49 25.12 -9.48
N SER A 96 25.68 25.66 -9.81
CA SER A 96 26.95 24.92 -9.66
C SER A 96 27.24 24.50 -8.22
N GLU A 97 26.62 25.17 -7.25
CA GLU A 97 26.74 24.92 -5.82
C GLU A 97 25.70 23.93 -5.28
N GLY A 98 24.81 23.39 -6.13
CA GLY A 98 23.80 22.40 -5.73
C GLY A 98 22.49 23.01 -5.22
N GLU A 99 22.27 24.31 -5.43
CA GLU A 99 21.10 25.02 -4.91
C GLU A 99 19.99 25.11 -5.97
N LEU A 100 18.77 24.72 -5.58
CA LEU A 100 17.59 24.80 -6.41
C LEU A 100 17.14 26.26 -6.59
N ILE A 101 17.11 26.75 -7.84
CA ILE A 101 16.72 28.13 -8.13
C ILE A 101 15.22 28.20 -8.46
N THR A 102 14.49 29.03 -7.72
CA THR A 102 13.06 29.29 -7.97
C THR A 102 12.86 30.31 -9.09
N ARG A 103 11.62 30.45 -9.57
CA ARG A 103 11.23 31.47 -10.56
C ARG A 103 11.50 32.92 -10.10
N TYR A 104 11.64 33.15 -8.79
CA TYR A 104 11.91 34.47 -8.22
C TYR A 104 13.40 34.75 -8.02
N GLY A 105 14.29 33.78 -8.32
CA GLY A 105 15.73 33.91 -8.14
C GLY A 105 16.23 33.53 -6.74
N ASP A 106 15.34 33.06 -5.86
CA ASP A 106 15.68 32.59 -4.52
C ASP A 106 15.93 31.08 -4.50
N PHE A 107 16.63 30.61 -3.46
CA PHE A 107 16.89 29.18 -3.23
C PHE A 107 15.71 28.46 -2.61
N ALA A 108 15.39 27.26 -3.12
CA ALA A 108 14.35 26.38 -2.58
C ALA A 108 14.92 25.15 -1.89
N SER A 109 14.25 24.72 -0.81
CA SER A 109 14.40 23.39 -0.25
C SER A 109 13.22 22.54 -0.68
N THR A 110 13.47 21.38 -1.28
CA THR A 110 12.43 20.44 -1.71
C THR A 110 12.64 19.07 -1.09
N ALA A 111 11.53 18.38 -0.83
CA ALA A 111 11.53 16.99 -0.38
C ALA A 111 10.88 16.13 -1.46
N VAL A 112 11.66 15.23 -2.06
CA VAL A 112 11.20 14.32 -3.10
C VAL A 112 10.95 12.94 -2.51
N SER A 113 9.88 12.29 -2.97
CA SER A 113 9.54 10.93 -2.57
C SER A 113 8.78 10.21 -3.68
N GLU A 114 8.87 8.88 -3.69
CA GLU A 114 8.13 8.02 -4.59
C GLU A 114 6.66 7.97 -4.16
N ARG A 115 5.75 8.31 -5.08
CA ARG A 115 4.30 8.29 -4.85
C ARG A 115 3.60 7.88 -6.15
N GLY A 116 2.55 7.07 -6.03
CA GLY A 116 1.77 6.64 -7.19
C GLY A 116 0.40 6.11 -6.80
N PHE A 117 -0.46 5.89 -7.78
CA PHE A 117 -1.72 5.18 -7.57
C PHE A 117 -2.07 4.38 -8.82
N TYR A 118 -2.81 3.29 -8.63
CA TYR A 118 -3.44 2.59 -9.74
C TYR A 118 -4.84 2.13 -9.34
N ALA A 119 -5.69 1.98 -10.36
CA ALA A 119 -7.02 1.42 -10.22
C ALA A 119 -7.21 0.32 -11.27
N SER A 120 -7.87 -0.78 -10.88
CA SER A 120 -8.12 -1.96 -11.70
C SER A 120 -9.57 -2.41 -11.58
N LEU A 121 -10.08 -3.05 -12.64
CA LEU A 121 -11.39 -3.73 -12.70
C LEU A 121 -11.20 -5.22 -12.99
#